data_AF-Q2MG16-F1
#
_entry.id   AF-Q2MG16-F1
#
_cell.length_a   1.000
_cell.length_b   1.000
_cell.length_c   1.000
_cell.angle_alpha   90.00
_cell.angle_beta   90.00
_cell.angle_gamma   90.00
#
_symmetry.space_group_name_H-M   'P 1'
#
loop_
_entity.id
_entity.type
_entity.pdbx_description
1 polymer ?
#
loop_
_entity_poly.entity_id
_entity_poly.type
_entity_poly.pdbx_seq_one_letter_code
_entity_poly.pdbx_strand_id
1 'polypeptide(L)'
;MGDGRGPKLAPLELTAEEREALRGLARRPKTAQALAMRARIVLACAEGLSNSEVSRRLGVSLPTVGKWRKRFVADRVDGLRDERRPGAPRKIGDAQVEAVITKTLEEPPPNQDGHWSTRSMAAAVGLNQTAVSRIWRAFGLKPHQVQSWKLSTDPLFIDKVRDIVGLYLNPPEAAMVLAVDEKSQIQALDRTAPMLPMMPGVPGRVTHDYVRHGTTSLFAALDVATGRVIGQTQRKHRHQRFLRFLRTIDRATPPELELSPRWKPTSPPGSRRGTPTRNRSVWTKTADDILETIAAYCQRIDDSAH
;
A
#
# COMPACT_ATOMS: atom_id res chain seq x y z
N MET A 1 34.23 -37.47 59.87
CA MET A 1 33.91 -36.60 58.71
C MET A 1 33.52 -37.50 57.55
N GLY A 2 32.23 -37.61 57.25
CA GLY A 2 31.71 -38.53 56.23
C GLY A 2 31.91 -37.96 54.82
N ASP A 3 32.64 -38.72 54.00
CA ASP A 3 32.92 -38.41 52.60
C ASP A 3 31.66 -38.69 51.75
N GLY A 4 30.76 -37.71 51.71
CA GLY A 4 29.51 -37.77 50.96
C GLY A 4 29.75 -37.64 49.46
N ARG A 5 30.21 -38.72 48.81
CA ARG A 5 30.25 -38.81 47.34
C ARG A 5 28.82 -38.78 46.80
N GLY A 6 28.39 -37.61 46.35
CA GLY A 6 27.21 -37.46 45.50
C GLY A 6 27.31 -38.33 44.23
N PRO A 7 26.18 -38.56 43.53
CA PRO A 7 26.12 -39.46 42.39
C PRO A 7 27.22 -39.15 41.36
N LYS A 8 27.92 -40.19 40.89
CA LYS A 8 28.98 -40.07 39.86
C LYS A 8 28.42 -39.34 38.65
N LEU A 9 28.86 -38.10 38.44
CA LEU A 9 28.50 -37.30 37.28
C LEU A 9 29.19 -37.91 36.06
N ALA A 10 28.43 -38.21 35.01
CA ALA A 10 29.00 -38.64 33.73
C ALA A 10 30.03 -37.61 33.22
N PRO A 11 31.20 -38.04 32.73
CA PRO A 11 32.20 -37.14 32.17
C PRO A 11 31.59 -36.35 31.01
N LEU A 12 31.77 -35.03 31.01
CA LEU A 12 31.35 -34.17 29.91
C LEU A 12 32.52 -34.04 28.94
N GLU A 13 32.53 -34.87 27.90
CA GLU A 13 33.53 -34.83 26.85
C GLU A 13 33.14 -33.82 25.75
N LEU A 14 34.10 -32.97 25.39
CA LEU A 14 33.99 -31.97 24.34
C LEU A 14 34.86 -32.39 23.16
N THR A 15 34.30 -32.35 21.95
CA THR A 15 35.11 -32.38 20.72
C THR A 15 35.97 -31.12 20.61
N ALA A 16 36.99 -31.15 19.73
CA ALA A 16 37.83 -29.98 19.46
C ALA A 16 37.01 -28.78 18.97
N GLU A 17 36.07 -29.03 18.06
CA GLU A 17 35.17 -28.03 17.47
C GLU A 17 34.26 -27.39 18.52
N GLU A 18 33.66 -28.19 19.41
CA GLU A 18 32.81 -27.67 20.47
C GLU A 18 33.60 -26.88 21.51
N ARG A 19 34.81 -27.33 21.84
CA ARG A 19 35.70 -26.61 22.76
C ARG A 19 36.08 -25.25 22.17
N GLU A 20 36.35 -25.18 20.87
CA GLU A 20 36.62 -23.92 20.17
C GLU A 20 35.39 -23.02 20.13
N ALA A 21 34.22 -23.56 19.77
CA ALA A 21 32.95 -22.82 19.75
C ALA A 21 32.60 -22.22 21.12
N LEU A 22 32.73 -23.01 22.19
CA LEU A 22 32.46 -22.56 23.57
C LEU A 22 33.46 -21.48 24.02
N ARG A 23 34.75 -21.62 23.67
CA ARG A 23 35.76 -20.58 23.93
C ARG A 23 35.44 -19.28 23.18
N GLY A 24 35.02 -19.40 21.92
CA GLY A 24 34.55 -18.27 21.12
C GLY A 24 33.36 -17.56 21.78
N LEU A 25 32.35 -18.31 22.21
CA LEU A 25 31.19 -17.76 22.93
C LEU A 25 31.60 -17.08 24.25
N ALA A 26 32.54 -17.65 25.01
CA ALA A 26 32.97 -17.13 26.31
C ALA A 26 33.82 -15.84 26.23
N ARG A 27 34.56 -15.63 25.13
CA ARG A 27 35.52 -14.53 24.95
C ARG A 27 35.05 -13.41 24.04
N ARG A 28 34.12 -13.68 23.11
CA ARG A 28 33.73 -12.69 22.09
C ARG A 28 33.01 -11.49 22.73
N PRO A 29 33.41 -10.23 22.42
CA PRO A 29 32.87 -9.04 23.09
C PRO A 29 31.36 -8.82 22.91
N LYS A 30 30.81 -9.26 21.76
CA LYS A 30 29.39 -9.10 21.41
C LYS A 30 28.49 -10.24 21.89
N THR A 31 29.03 -11.27 22.54
CA THR A 31 28.20 -12.37 23.05
C THR A 31 27.40 -11.88 24.25
N ALA A 32 26.09 -12.17 24.27
CA ALA A 32 25.25 -11.91 25.44
C ALA A 32 25.87 -12.55 26.69
N GLN A 33 26.01 -11.79 27.78
CA GLN A 33 26.71 -12.24 29.00
C GLN A 33 26.15 -13.56 29.56
N ALA A 34 24.83 -13.76 29.46
CA ALA A 34 24.19 -15.01 29.86
C ALA A 34 24.69 -16.21 29.04
N LEU A 35 24.86 -16.06 27.72
CA LEU A 35 25.38 -17.12 26.85
C LEU A 35 26.87 -17.38 27.10
N ALA A 36 27.66 -16.34 27.33
CA ALA A 36 29.07 -16.47 27.71
C ALA A 36 29.22 -17.20 29.05
N MET A 37 28.37 -16.90 30.04
CA MET A 37 28.37 -17.59 31.34
C MET A 37 28.03 -19.08 31.19
N ARG A 38 27.03 -19.41 30.36
CA ARG A 38 26.67 -20.81 30.04
C ARG A 38 27.83 -21.58 29.41
N ALA A 39 28.55 -20.95 28.48
CA ALA A 39 29.72 -21.55 27.85
C ALA A 39 30.86 -21.79 28.87
N ARG A 40 31.11 -20.85 29.80
CA ARG A 40 32.10 -21.02 30.89
C ARG A 40 31.74 -22.18 31.82
N ILE A 41 30.46 -22.36 32.14
CA ILE A 41 29.97 -23.50 32.94
C ILE A 41 30.34 -24.82 32.25
N VAL A 42 30.02 -24.97 30.97
CA VAL A 42 30.30 -26.20 30.21
C VAL A 42 31.81 -26.46 30.10
N LEU A 43 32.61 -25.44 29.79
CA LEU A 43 34.07 -25.55 29.74
C LEU A 43 34.65 -26.01 31.09
N ALA A 44 34.20 -25.43 32.20
CA ALA A 44 34.64 -25.83 33.53
C ALA A 44 34.20 -27.27 33.88
N CYS A 45 33.00 -27.70 33.49
CA CYS A 45 32.57 -29.09 33.66
C CYS A 45 33.40 -30.07 32.82
N ALA A 46 33.90 -29.66 31.65
CA ALA A 46 34.75 -30.47 30.79
C ALA A 46 36.20 -30.61 31.31
N GLU A 47 36.62 -29.74 32.24
CA GLU A 47 37.90 -29.84 32.97
C GLU A 47 37.86 -30.90 34.08
N GLY A 48 36.73 -31.62 34.24
CA GLY A 48 36.56 -32.64 35.27
C GLY A 48 36.09 -32.11 36.63
N LEU A 49 35.82 -30.80 36.74
CA LEU A 49 35.31 -30.19 37.96
C LEU A 49 33.89 -30.67 38.30
N SER A 50 33.64 -30.90 39.58
CA SER A 50 32.30 -31.16 40.10
C SER A 50 31.41 -29.92 39.96
N ASN A 51 30.08 -30.12 39.95
CA ASN A 51 29.15 -29.00 39.84
C ASN A 51 29.30 -27.99 41.00
N SER A 52 29.69 -28.46 42.19
CA SER A 52 29.94 -27.62 43.38
C SER A 52 31.19 -26.75 43.22
N GLU A 53 32.26 -27.30 42.62
CA GLU A 53 33.47 -26.54 42.32
C GLU A 53 33.23 -25.50 41.22
N VAL A 54 32.50 -25.86 40.16
CA VAL A 54 32.12 -24.94 39.07
C VAL A 54 31.25 -23.80 39.62
N SER A 55 30.29 -24.12 40.49
CA SER A 55 29.43 -23.15 41.15
C SER A 55 30.25 -22.11 41.95
N ARG A 56 31.20 -22.58 42.77
CA ARG A 56 32.09 -21.71 43.56
C ARG A 56 33.02 -20.87 42.67
N ARG A 57 33.62 -21.49 41.65
CA ARG A 57 34.58 -20.83 40.74
C ARG A 57 33.93 -19.72 39.90
N LEU A 58 32.71 -19.93 39.44
CA LEU A 58 32.01 -18.99 38.55
C LEU A 58 31.00 -18.08 39.27
N GLY A 59 30.81 -18.25 40.58
CA GLY A 59 29.87 -17.45 41.37
C GLY A 59 28.40 -17.65 40.98
N VAL A 60 28.02 -18.85 40.51
CA VAL A 60 26.66 -19.18 40.08
C VAL A 60 26.05 -20.26 40.97
N SER A 61 24.71 -20.32 41.06
CA SER A 61 24.05 -21.33 41.90
C SER A 61 24.24 -22.76 41.35
N LEU A 62 24.33 -23.74 42.26
CA LEU A 62 24.45 -25.17 41.90
C LEU A 62 23.34 -25.66 40.93
N PRO A 63 22.06 -25.28 41.08
CA PRO A 63 21.01 -25.63 40.12
C PRO A 63 21.27 -25.06 38.71
N THR A 64 21.88 -23.88 38.61
CA THR A 64 22.24 -23.27 37.32
C THR A 64 23.30 -24.11 36.60
N VAL A 65 24.33 -24.55 37.32
CA VAL A 65 25.36 -25.45 36.78
C VAL A 65 24.74 -26.76 36.31
N GLY A 66 23.90 -27.39 37.15
CA GLY A 66 23.20 -28.62 36.81
C GLY A 66 22.31 -28.48 35.57
N LYS A 67 21.55 -27.39 35.46
CA LYS A 67 20.68 -27.09 34.31
C LYS A 67 21.48 -27.03 33.01
N TRP A 68 22.55 -26.24 32.97
CA TRP A 68 23.31 -26.04 31.73
C TRP A 68 24.17 -27.23 31.36
N ARG A 69 24.70 -27.97 32.35
CA ARG A 69 25.34 -29.26 32.11
C ARG A 69 24.37 -30.25 31.47
N LYS A 70 23.15 -30.36 32.01
CA LYS A 70 22.10 -31.25 31.47
C LYS A 70 21.69 -30.85 30.05
N ARG A 71 21.43 -29.56 29.80
CA ARG A 71 21.07 -29.06 28.46
C ARG A 71 22.19 -29.26 27.45
N PHE A 72 23.45 -29.08 27.83
CA PHE A 72 24.58 -29.35 26.94
C PHE A 72 24.71 -30.85 26.62
N VAL A 73 24.48 -31.74 27.58
CA VAL A 73 24.51 -33.19 27.32
C VAL A 73 23.41 -33.61 26.33
N ALA A 74 22.23 -32.99 26.40
CA ALA A 74 21.12 -33.29 25.50
C ALA A 74 21.27 -32.66 24.11
N ASP A 75 21.55 -31.35 24.05
CA ASP A 75 21.41 -30.54 22.83
C ASP A 75 22.72 -29.85 22.41
N ARG A 76 23.85 -30.25 23.01
CA ARG A 76 25.21 -29.71 22.76
C ARG A 76 25.23 -28.17 22.83
N VAL A 77 25.95 -27.51 21.92
CA VAL A 77 26.13 -26.04 21.90
C VAL A 77 24.80 -25.30 21.69
N ASP A 78 23.87 -25.85 20.90
CA ASP A 78 22.55 -25.25 20.65
C ASP A 78 21.68 -25.23 21.91
N GLY A 79 21.85 -26.21 22.80
CA GLY A 79 21.25 -26.25 24.14
C GLY A 79 21.60 -25.08 25.05
N LEU A 80 22.56 -24.24 24.70
CA LEU A 80 22.92 -23.07 25.50
C LEU A 80 22.09 -21.83 25.13
N ARG A 81 21.29 -21.86 24.05
CA ARG A 81 20.43 -20.76 23.63
C ARG A 81 19.19 -20.64 24.51
N ASP A 82 18.61 -19.45 24.54
CA ASP A 82 17.30 -19.24 25.16
C ASP A 82 16.25 -19.99 24.34
N GLU A 83 15.44 -20.81 25.01
CA GLU A 83 14.27 -21.40 24.39
C GLU A 83 13.22 -20.33 24.13
N ARG A 84 12.38 -20.58 23.14
CA ARG A 84 11.22 -19.74 22.86
C ARG A 84 10.34 -19.75 24.10
N ARG A 85 10.34 -18.64 24.85
CA ARG A 85 9.50 -18.51 26.03
C ARG A 85 8.05 -18.62 25.58
N PRO A 86 7.22 -19.45 26.25
CA PRO A 86 5.80 -19.42 26.04
C PRO A 86 5.33 -17.97 26.26
N GLY A 87 4.81 -17.35 25.21
CA GLY A 87 4.21 -16.03 25.32
C GLY A 87 3.00 -16.07 26.25
N ALA A 88 2.43 -14.90 26.56
CA ALA A 88 1.15 -14.86 27.24
C ALA A 88 0.12 -15.71 26.47
N PRO A 89 -0.66 -16.57 27.14
CA PRO A 89 -1.66 -17.39 26.49
C PRO A 89 -2.65 -16.52 25.71
N ARG A 90 -3.05 -17.00 24.53
CA ARG A 90 -3.99 -16.30 23.66
C ARG A 90 -5.34 -16.18 24.38
N LYS A 91 -5.81 -14.95 24.62
CA LYS A 91 -7.09 -14.66 25.28
C LYS A 91 -8.27 -14.51 24.31
N ILE A 92 -7.99 -14.22 23.04
CA ILE A 92 -9.01 -13.98 22.01
C ILE A 92 -9.05 -15.19 21.09
N GLY A 93 -10.12 -15.96 21.16
CA GLY A 93 -10.31 -17.17 20.35
C GLY A 93 -10.67 -16.86 18.89
N ASP A 94 -10.69 -17.90 18.05
CA ASP A 94 -10.99 -17.73 16.62
C ASP A 94 -12.44 -17.28 16.38
N ALA A 95 -13.40 -17.77 17.14
CA ALA A 95 -14.80 -17.33 17.06
C ALA A 95 -14.98 -15.82 17.29
N GLN A 96 -14.19 -15.23 18.20
CA GLN A 96 -14.23 -13.78 18.44
C GLN A 96 -13.57 -13.00 17.31
N VAL A 97 -12.55 -13.55 16.68
CA VAL A 97 -11.89 -12.95 15.50
C VAL A 97 -12.85 -12.99 14.30
N GLU A 98 -13.49 -14.14 14.07
CA GLU A 98 -14.50 -14.33 13.04
C GLU A 98 -15.66 -13.34 13.22
N ALA A 99 -16.22 -13.22 14.43
CA ALA A 99 -17.29 -12.27 14.72
C ALA A 99 -16.89 -10.82 14.37
N VAL A 100 -15.65 -10.41 14.64
CA VAL A 100 -15.15 -9.07 14.24
C VAL A 100 -15.11 -8.94 12.71
N ILE A 101 -14.59 -9.95 12.00
CA ILE A 101 -14.43 -9.91 10.55
C ILE A 101 -15.80 -9.86 9.86
N THR A 102 -16.69 -10.82 10.17
CA THR A 102 -18.02 -10.93 9.56
C THR A 102 -18.81 -9.64 9.77
N LYS A 103 -18.90 -9.15 11.01
CA LYS A 103 -19.61 -7.91 11.32
C LYS A 103 -19.01 -6.68 10.64
N THR A 104 -17.69 -6.65 10.43
CA THR A 104 -17.04 -5.54 9.73
C THR A 104 -17.41 -5.51 8.24
N LEU A 105 -17.60 -6.68 7.63
CA LEU A 105 -17.83 -6.83 6.19
C LEU A 105 -19.31 -6.76 5.80
N GLU A 106 -20.20 -7.20 6.68
CA GLU A 106 -21.60 -7.46 6.33
C GLU A 106 -22.59 -6.47 6.95
N GLU A 107 -22.19 -5.76 8.01
CA GLU A 107 -23.10 -4.88 8.75
C GLU A 107 -22.61 -3.42 8.75
N PRO A 108 -23.52 -2.44 8.64
CA PRO A 108 -23.21 -1.05 8.95
C PRO A 108 -23.16 -0.81 10.47
N PRO A 109 -22.40 0.20 10.95
CA PRO A 109 -22.41 0.58 12.35
C PRO A 109 -23.81 1.09 12.80
N PRO A 110 -24.20 0.87 14.07
CA PRO A 110 -25.57 1.11 14.54
C PRO A 110 -25.97 2.60 14.61
N ASN A 111 -25.01 3.52 14.71
CA ASN A 111 -25.28 4.95 14.96
C ASN A 111 -25.40 5.80 13.69
N GLN A 112 -25.71 5.19 12.53
CA GLN A 112 -25.69 5.86 11.22
C GLN A 112 -24.32 6.47 10.87
N ASP A 113 -23.25 6.00 11.52
CA ASP A 113 -21.90 6.37 11.17
C ASP A 113 -21.60 5.88 9.74
N GLY A 114 -20.80 6.65 8.99
CA GLY A 114 -20.44 6.24 7.63
C GLY A 114 -19.59 4.96 7.56
N HIS A 115 -18.97 4.54 8.66
CA HIS A 115 -18.17 3.31 8.76
C HIS A 115 -17.89 2.91 10.21
N TRP A 116 -17.49 1.65 10.43
CA TRP A 116 -17.05 1.17 11.74
C TRP A 116 -15.80 1.91 12.24
N SER A 117 -15.87 2.47 13.44
CA SER A 117 -14.69 2.83 14.20
C SER A 117 -14.21 1.64 15.02
N THR A 118 -12.91 1.61 15.34
CA THR A 118 -12.36 0.57 16.24
C THR A 118 -13.07 0.51 17.61
N ARG A 119 -13.62 1.64 18.09
CA ARG A 119 -14.34 1.72 19.36
C ARG A 119 -15.78 1.21 19.24
N SER A 120 -16.49 1.59 18.18
CA SER A 120 -17.85 1.12 17.95
C SER A 120 -17.90 -0.37 17.65
N MET A 121 -16.94 -0.89 16.87
CA MET A 121 -16.81 -2.33 16.65
C MET A 121 -16.47 -3.07 17.96
N ALA A 122 -15.53 -2.54 18.76
CA ALA A 122 -15.18 -3.11 20.06
C ALA A 122 -16.39 -3.21 21.01
N ALA A 123 -17.20 -2.15 21.09
CA ALA A 123 -18.44 -2.14 21.86
C ALA A 123 -19.45 -3.16 21.32
N ALA A 124 -19.58 -3.28 20.00
CA ALA A 124 -20.55 -4.17 19.35
C ALA A 124 -20.24 -5.67 19.49
N VAL A 125 -18.98 -6.04 19.75
CA VAL A 125 -18.52 -7.43 19.87
C VAL A 125 -17.98 -7.78 21.26
N GLY A 126 -17.99 -6.84 22.21
CA GLY A 126 -17.52 -7.05 23.58
C GLY A 126 -16.00 -7.23 23.70
N LEU A 127 -15.21 -6.62 22.80
CA LEU A 127 -13.74 -6.66 22.83
C LEU A 127 -13.16 -5.29 23.20
N ASN A 128 -11.85 -5.25 23.46
CA ASN A 128 -11.16 -3.97 23.59
C ASN A 128 -10.78 -3.37 22.22
N GLN A 129 -10.66 -2.05 22.17
CA GLN A 129 -10.32 -1.31 20.95
C GLN A 129 -9.00 -1.77 20.31
N THR A 130 -7.98 -2.06 21.12
CA THR A 130 -6.66 -2.50 20.63
C THR A 130 -6.73 -3.87 19.94
N ALA A 131 -7.59 -4.77 20.42
CA ALA A 131 -7.82 -6.09 19.85
C ALA A 131 -8.45 -5.97 18.46
N VAL A 132 -9.51 -5.18 18.32
CA VAL A 132 -10.13 -4.89 17.03
C VAL A 132 -9.10 -4.27 16.08
N SER A 133 -8.31 -3.30 16.55
CA SER A 133 -7.27 -2.66 15.75
C SER A 133 -6.19 -3.65 15.27
N ARG A 134 -5.83 -4.63 16.09
CA ARG A 134 -4.88 -5.70 15.71
C ARG A 134 -5.49 -6.68 14.72
N ILE A 135 -6.76 -7.07 14.91
CA ILE A 135 -7.49 -7.95 13.99
C ILE A 135 -7.58 -7.27 12.62
N TRP A 136 -8.07 -6.04 12.55
CA TRP A 136 -8.17 -5.31 11.28
C TRP A 136 -6.83 -5.16 10.57
N ARG A 137 -5.73 -4.87 11.28
CA ARG A 137 -4.39 -4.85 10.67
C ARG A 137 -3.94 -6.20 10.16
N ALA A 138 -4.19 -7.28 10.90
CA ALA A 138 -3.79 -8.63 10.50
C ALA A 138 -4.54 -9.11 9.25
N PHE A 139 -5.82 -8.74 9.10
CA PHE A 139 -6.67 -9.12 7.98
C PHE A 139 -6.80 -8.04 6.88
N GLY A 140 -6.08 -6.93 7.01
CA GLY A 140 -6.12 -5.84 6.02
C GLY A 140 -7.47 -5.09 5.93
N LEU A 141 -8.33 -5.21 6.94
CA LEU A 141 -9.65 -4.56 6.94
C LEU A 141 -9.51 -3.05 7.16
N LYS A 142 -10.13 -2.27 6.27
CA LYS A 142 -10.12 -0.80 6.31
C LYS A 142 -11.53 -0.23 6.12
N PRO A 143 -12.38 -0.26 7.16
CA PRO A 143 -13.80 0.11 7.03
C PRO A 143 -14.03 1.56 6.57
N HIS A 144 -13.06 2.44 6.82
CA HIS A 144 -13.09 3.86 6.40
C HIS A 144 -12.72 4.07 4.92
N GLN A 145 -12.27 3.03 4.21
CA GLN A 145 -11.93 3.13 2.80
C GLN A 145 -13.11 2.69 1.94
N VAL A 146 -13.55 3.61 1.08
CA VAL A 146 -14.57 3.35 0.06
C VAL A 146 -13.92 3.60 -1.28
N GLN A 147 -14.07 2.67 -2.21
CA GLN A 147 -13.68 2.85 -3.60
C GLN A 147 -14.95 2.90 -4.45
N SER A 148 -15.10 3.97 -5.22
CA SER A 148 -16.07 4.00 -6.30
C SER A 148 -15.49 3.26 -7.49
N TRP A 149 -16.33 2.50 -8.17
CA TRP A 149 -16.00 1.89 -9.44
C TRP A 149 -17.05 2.32 -10.47
N LYS A 150 -16.64 2.33 -11.73
CA LYS A 150 -17.53 2.59 -12.86
C LYS A 150 -17.21 1.54 -13.91
N LEU A 151 -18.22 0.77 -14.31
CA LEU A 151 -18.13 -0.14 -15.44
C LEU A 151 -18.88 0.48 -16.62
N SER A 152 -18.28 0.46 -17.80
CA SER A 152 -18.96 0.86 -19.02
C SER A 152 -19.90 -0.25 -19.47
N THR A 153 -21.11 0.11 -19.90
CA THR A 153 -22.07 -0.82 -20.52
C THR A 153 -21.85 -0.98 -22.03
N ASP A 154 -20.83 -0.31 -22.58
CA ASP A 154 -20.49 -0.35 -24.00
C ASP A 154 -19.98 -1.75 -24.41
N PRO A 155 -20.65 -2.44 -25.36
CA PRO A 155 -20.20 -3.76 -25.83
C PRO A 155 -18.78 -3.77 -26.41
N LEU A 156 -18.29 -2.62 -26.89
CA LEU A 156 -16.95 -2.45 -27.45
C LEU A 156 -15.96 -1.83 -26.44
N PHE A 157 -16.29 -1.80 -25.14
CA PHE A 157 -15.48 -1.12 -24.14
C PHE A 157 -14.02 -1.60 -24.12
N ILE A 158 -13.80 -2.91 -24.13
CA ILE A 158 -12.44 -3.48 -24.06
C ILE A 158 -11.62 -3.08 -25.30
N ASP A 159 -12.23 -3.16 -26.48
CA ASP A 159 -11.53 -2.82 -27.73
C ASP A 159 -11.22 -1.32 -27.79
N LYS A 160 -12.15 -0.46 -27.37
CA LYS A 160 -11.93 0.99 -27.25
C LYS A 160 -10.83 1.33 -26.25
N VAL A 161 -10.79 0.66 -25.10
CA VAL A 161 -9.74 0.86 -24.10
C VAL A 161 -8.39 0.42 -24.67
N ARG A 162 -8.31 -0.73 -25.34
CA ARG A 162 -7.08 -1.21 -25.98
C ARG A 162 -6.58 -0.24 -27.05
N ASP A 163 -7.49 0.28 -27.88
CA ASP A 163 -7.15 1.27 -28.91
C ASP A 163 -6.59 2.55 -28.28
N ILE A 164 -7.24 3.10 -27.25
CA ILE A 164 -6.81 4.33 -26.58
C ILE A 164 -5.49 4.13 -25.81
N VAL A 165 -5.38 3.04 -25.03
CA VAL A 165 -4.16 2.73 -24.28
C VAL A 165 -2.99 2.44 -25.24
N GLY A 166 -3.27 1.83 -26.39
CA GLY A 166 -2.29 1.63 -27.46
C GLY A 166 -1.68 2.95 -27.93
N LEU A 167 -2.48 4.01 -28.06
CA LEU A 167 -1.98 5.34 -28.43
C LEU A 167 -1.06 5.96 -27.35
N TYR A 168 -1.29 5.66 -26.07
CA TYR A 168 -0.44 6.18 -24.99
C TYR A 168 0.88 5.41 -24.88
N LEU A 169 0.85 4.09 -25.08
CA LEU A 169 2.04 3.24 -24.93
C LEU A 169 2.93 3.23 -26.17
N ASN A 170 2.33 3.28 -27.35
CA ASN A 170 3.05 3.24 -28.62
C ASN A 170 2.37 4.20 -29.63
N PRO A 171 2.57 5.52 -29.46
CA PRO A 171 1.99 6.49 -30.37
C PRO A 171 2.50 6.27 -31.80
N PRO A 172 1.67 6.52 -32.83
CA PRO A 172 2.10 6.44 -34.21
C PRO A 172 3.30 7.34 -34.50
N GLU A 173 4.15 6.92 -35.45
CA GLU A 173 5.30 7.71 -35.89
C GLU A 173 4.84 9.08 -36.43
N ALA A 174 5.54 10.15 -36.03
CA ALA A 174 5.19 11.54 -36.34
C ALA A 174 3.77 11.97 -35.90
N ALA A 175 3.21 11.36 -34.85
CA ALA A 175 1.95 11.77 -34.26
C ALA A 175 2.13 12.27 -32.83
N MET A 176 1.48 13.38 -32.49
CA MET A 176 1.34 13.83 -31.11
C MET A 176 0.01 13.36 -30.53
N VAL A 177 0.04 12.83 -29.30
CA VAL A 177 -1.15 12.37 -28.60
C VAL A 177 -1.45 13.31 -27.44
N LEU A 178 -2.60 13.98 -27.54
CA LEU A 178 -3.09 14.89 -26.50
C LEU A 178 -4.29 14.28 -25.77
N ALA A 179 -4.14 14.09 -24.46
CA ALA A 179 -5.24 13.71 -23.58
C ALA A 179 -5.94 14.98 -23.10
N VAL A 180 -7.14 15.22 -23.62
CA VAL A 180 -7.94 16.42 -23.31
C VAL A 180 -9.00 16.07 -22.27
N ASP A 181 -9.08 16.86 -21.21
CA ASP A 181 -10.09 16.70 -20.16
C ASP A 181 -10.56 18.07 -19.64
N GLU A 182 -11.72 18.06 -18.99
CA GLU A 182 -12.26 19.21 -18.29
C GLU A 182 -12.53 18.91 -16.82
N LYS A 183 -12.07 19.82 -15.97
CA LYS A 183 -12.49 19.88 -14.58
C LYS A 183 -13.46 21.04 -14.44
N SER A 184 -14.75 20.74 -14.54
CA SER A 184 -15.82 21.73 -14.37
C SER A 184 -16.07 22.04 -12.88
N GLN A 185 -16.77 23.16 -12.64
CA GLN A 185 -17.24 23.56 -11.31
C GLN A 185 -16.17 23.61 -10.20
N ILE A 186 -14.94 23.99 -10.54
CA ILE A 186 -13.88 24.23 -9.57
C ILE A 186 -14.27 25.46 -8.74
N GLN A 187 -14.61 25.23 -7.48
CA GLN A 187 -14.91 26.32 -6.55
C GLN A 187 -13.62 27.04 -6.16
N ALA A 188 -13.55 28.34 -6.45
CA ALA A 188 -12.46 29.19 -5.99
C ALA A 188 -12.75 29.60 -4.54
N LEU A 189 -12.32 28.77 -3.61
CA LEU A 189 -12.51 28.97 -2.18
C LEU A 189 -11.21 29.48 -1.54
N ASP A 190 -11.33 30.49 -0.69
CA ASP A 190 -10.27 30.90 0.22
C ASP A 190 -10.76 30.88 1.66
N ARG A 191 -9.84 30.78 2.62
CA ARG A 191 -10.15 30.88 4.05
C ARG A 191 -10.25 32.34 4.45
N THR A 192 -11.20 32.65 5.33
CA THR A 192 -11.39 34.02 5.84
C THR A 192 -10.24 34.48 6.73
N ALA A 193 -9.44 33.55 7.27
CA ALA A 193 -8.19 33.84 7.97
C ALA A 193 -7.10 32.83 7.61
N PRO A 194 -5.81 33.17 7.81
CA PRO A 194 -4.69 32.25 7.62
C PRO A 194 -4.86 30.94 8.41
N MET A 195 -4.52 29.82 7.78
CA MET A 195 -4.54 28.51 8.45
C MET A 195 -3.41 28.45 9.48
N LEU A 196 -3.73 28.11 10.72
CA LEU A 196 -2.74 27.92 11.77
C LEU A 196 -2.34 26.44 11.80
N PRO A 197 -1.05 26.11 11.61
CA PRO A 197 -0.60 24.73 11.62
C PRO A 197 -0.78 24.11 13.02
N MET A 198 -0.87 22.78 13.04
CA MET A 198 -0.94 22.02 14.29
C MET A 198 0.40 22.09 15.04
N MET A 199 0.34 22.21 16.37
CA MET A 199 1.49 22.10 17.28
C MET A 199 1.17 21.07 18.38
N PRO A 200 2.18 20.50 19.09
CA PRO A 200 1.91 19.63 20.23
C PRO A 200 0.96 20.29 21.24
N GLY A 201 -0.17 19.65 21.53
CA GLY A 201 -1.22 20.19 22.42
C GLY A 201 -2.15 21.24 21.81
N VAL A 202 -1.92 21.67 20.56
CA VAL A 202 -2.73 22.67 19.87
C VAL A 202 -3.16 22.14 18.50
N PRO A 203 -4.47 21.85 18.28
CA PRO A 203 -4.93 21.42 16.97
C PRO A 203 -4.71 22.52 15.93
N GLY A 204 -4.45 22.11 14.68
CA GLY A 204 -4.47 23.06 13.56
C GLY A 204 -5.83 23.73 13.46
N ARG A 205 -5.85 25.02 13.14
CA ARG A 205 -7.09 25.81 13.09
C ARG A 205 -7.31 26.29 11.66
N VAL A 206 -8.51 26.02 11.17
CA VAL A 206 -9.03 26.55 9.92
C VAL A 206 -10.35 27.21 10.24
N THR A 207 -10.64 28.33 9.56
CA THR A 207 -11.95 28.96 9.65
C THR A 207 -13.00 28.05 9.02
N HIS A 208 -14.13 27.87 9.70
CA HIS A 208 -15.26 27.10 9.22
C HIS A 208 -15.95 27.80 8.04
N ASP A 209 -15.96 29.13 8.07
CA ASP A 209 -16.37 30.05 7.04
C ASP A 209 -15.29 30.19 5.96
N TYR A 210 -15.77 30.36 4.73
CA TYR A 210 -14.95 30.48 3.54
C TYR A 210 -15.45 31.64 2.68
N VAL A 211 -14.54 32.28 1.95
CA VAL A 211 -14.89 33.28 0.93
C VAL A 211 -15.05 32.56 -0.41
N ARG A 212 -16.21 32.72 -1.04
CA ARG A 212 -16.50 32.14 -2.36
C ARG A 212 -16.20 33.18 -3.44
N HIS A 213 -15.18 32.95 -4.25
CA HIS A 213 -14.84 33.80 -5.41
C HIS A 213 -15.54 33.34 -6.71
N GLY A 214 -16.57 32.51 -6.57
CA GLY A 214 -17.32 31.89 -7.66
C GLY A 214 -16.76 30.54 -8.07
N THR A 215 -17.13 30.12 -9.28
CA THR A 215 -16.78 28.82 -9.85
C THR A 215 -16.07 29.04 -11.18
N THR A 216 -15.02 28.26 -11.43
CA THR A 216 -14.30 28.23 -12.70
C THR A 216 -14.31 26.83 -13.28
N SER A 217 -13.98 26.70 -14.56
CA SER A 217 -13.75 25.41 -15.21
C SER A 217 -12.35 25.43 -15.80
N LEU A 218 -11.60 24.36 -15.59
CA LEU A 218 -10.29 24.16 -16.20
C LEU A 218 -10.45 23.22 -17.38
N PHE A 219 -10.02 23.66 -18.55
CA PHE A 219 -9.77 22.77 -19.67
C PHE A 219 -8.27 22.53 -19.77
N ALA A 220 -7.88 21.27 -19.92
CA ALA A 220 -6.48 20.88 -19.97
C ALA A 220 -6.26 19.86 -21.08
N ALA A 221 -5.11 19.97 -21.74
CA ALA A 221 -4.62 19.02 -22.72
C ALA A 221 -3.21 18.61 -22.29
N LEU A 222 -3.03 17.33 -22.01
CA LEU A 222 -1.75 16.73 -21.65
C LEU A 222 -1.13 16.10 -22.90
N ASP A 223 0.07 16.56 -23.26
CA ASP A 223 0.94 15.82 -24.17
C ASP A 223 1.49 14.59 -23.45
N VAL A 224 1.08 13.41 -23.92
CA VAL A 224 1.39 12.13 -23.28
C VAL A 224 2.88 11.80 -23.40
N ALA A 225 3.55 12.24 -24.47
CA ALA A 225 4.97 11.93 -24.68
C ALA A 225 5.88 12.82 -23.83
N THR A 226 5.53 14.10 -23.68
CA THR A 226 6.40 15.09 -22.99
C THR A 226 5.97 15.41 -21.56
N GLY A 227 4.72 15.11 -21.20
CA GLY A 227 4.13 15.52 -19.92
C GLY A 227 3.71 16.99 -19.87
N ARG A 228 3.86 17.74 -20.97
CA ARG A 228 3.48 19.16 -21.03
C ARG A 228 1.97 19.32 -21.00
N VAL A 229 1.48 20.26 -20.18
CA VAL A 229 0.05 20.58 -20.08
C VAL A 229 -0.23 21.95 -20.69
N ILE A 230 -1.16 22.00 -21.63
CA ILE A 230 -1.80 23.23 -22.11
C ILE A 230 -3.09 23.39 -21.31
N GLY A 231 -3.18 24.42 -20.47
CA GLY A 231 -4.34 24.65 -19.61
C GLY A 231 -4.98 26.02 -19.84
N GLN A 232 -6.30 26.08 -19.79
CA GLN A 232 -7.04 27.34 -19.83
C GLN A 232 -8.23 27.31 -18.87
N THR A 233 -8.35 28.35 -18.03
CA THR A 233 -9.51 28.54 -17.17
C THR A 233 -10.62 29.30 -17.88
N GLN A 234 -11.87 28.92 -17.63
CA GLN A 234 -13.06 29.53 -18.22
C GLN A 234 -14.10 29.81 -17.14
N ARG A 235 -14.67 31.01 -17.15
CA ARG A 235 -15.73 31.41 -16.20
C ARG A 235 -17.05 30.63 -16.37
N LYS A 236 -17.29 30.05 -17.54
CA LYS A 236 -18.51 29.31 -17.86
C LYS A 236 -18.14 27.99 -18.52
N HIS A 237 -18.80 26.92 -18.11
CA HIS A 237 -18.73 25.61 -18.75
C HIS A 237 -19.79 25.55 -19.85
N ARG A 238 -19.38 25.83 -21.08
CA ARG A 238 -20.23 25.78 -22.29
C ARG A 238 -19.42 25.21 -23.45
N HIS A 239 -20.07 24.49 -24.35
CA HIS A 239 -19.39 23.88 -25.49
C HIS A 239 -18.62 24.90 -26.36
N GLN A 240 -19.10 26.15 -26.51
CA GLN A 240 -18.37 27.18 -27.27
C GLN A 240 -17.02 27.55 -26.62
N ARG A 241 -16.91 27.40 -25.29
CA ARG A 241 -15.65 27.60 -24.56
C ARG A 241 -14.70 26.42 -24.78
N PHE A 242 -15.22 25.21 -24.88
CA PHE A 242 -14.45 24.03 -25.22
C PHE A 242 -13.89 24.10 -26.64
N LEU A 243 -14.70 24.46 -27.64
CA LEU A 243 -14.24 24.68 -29.02
C LEU A 243 -13.13 25.75 -29.09
N ARG A 244 -13.24 26.81 -28.30
CA ARG A 244 -12.19 27.83 -28.20
C ARG A 244 -10.88 27.25 -27.64
N PHE A 245 -10.97 26.35 -26.66
CA PHE A 245 -9.81 25.68 -26.11
C PHE A 245 -9.17 24.73 -27.13
N LEU A 246 -9.95 24.00 -27.92
CA LEU A 246 -9.42 23.19 -29.03
C LEU A 246 -8.64 24.03 -30.05
N ARG A 247 -9.12 25.25 -30.37
CA ARG A 247 -8.35 26.19 -31.20
C ARG A 247 -7.05 26.68 -30.54
N THR A 248 -7.02 26.77 -29.21
CA THR A 248 -5.79 27.09 -28.46
C THR A 248 -4.79 25.94 -28.56
N ILE A 249 -5.26 24.70 -28.46
CA ILE A 249 -4.44 23.50 -28.66
C ILE A 249 -3.85 23.48 -30.07
N ASP A 250 -4.70 23.70 -31.07
CA ASP A 250 -4.31 23.75 -32.49
C ASP A 250 -3.19 24.75 -32.75
N ARG A 251 -3.34 25.99 -32.27
CA ARG A 251 -2.29 27.01 -32.39
C ARG A 251 -1.00 26.69 -31.63
N ALA A 252 -1.09 25.90 -30.56
CA ALA A 252 0.06 25.51 -29.75
C ALA A 252 0.74 24.24 -30.28
N THR A 253 0.12 23.55 -31.24
CA THR A 253 0.64 22.35 -31.88
C THR A 253 1.62 22.76 -32.99
N PRO A 254 2.78 22.10 -33.12
CA PRO A 254 3.68 22.35 -34.24
C PRO A 254 2.97 22.18 -35.59
N PRO A 255 3.13 23.10 -36.55
CA PRO A 255 2.40 23.11 -37.82
C PRO A 255 2.69 21.90 -38.71
N GLU A 256 3.82 21.22 -38.51
CA GLU A 256 4.18 19.97 -39.17
C GLU A 256 3.38 18.74 -38.69
N LEU A 257 2.59 18.88 -37.63
CA LEU A 257 1.77 17.81 -37.06
C LEU A 257 0.28 18.08 -37.32
N GLU A 258 -0.38 17.14 -37.99
CA GLU A 258 -1.83 17.21 -38.21
C GLU A 258 -2.58 16.69 -36.97
N LEU A 259 -3.48 17.51 -36.42
CA LEU A 259 -4.35 17.11 -35.32
C LEU A 259 -5.50 16.24 -35.84
N SER A 260 -5.61 15.00 -35.35
CA SER A 260 -6.71 14.07 -35.69
C SER A 260 -7.38 13.53 -34.42
N PRO A 261 -8.69 13.75 -34.19
CA PRO A 261 -9.42 13.20 -33.07
C PRO A 261 -9.83 11.78 -33.41
N ARG A 262 -9.54 10.87 -32.49
CA ARG A 262 -10.16 9.55 -32.48
C ARG A 262 -11.47 9.63 -31.70
N TRP A 263 -12.55 9.99 -32.41
CA TRP A 263 -13.92 9.71 -31.97
C TRP A 263 -14.77 9.23 -33.15
N LYS A 264 -15.17 7.95 -33.14
CA LYS A 264 -16.30 7.47 -33.95
C LYS A 264 -17.21 6.55 -33.13
N PRO A 265 -18.54 6.76 -33.14
CA PRO A 265 -19.48 5.67 -32.98
C PRO A 265 -19.41 4.83 -34.26
N THR A 266 -18.98 3.57 -34.15
CA THR A 266 -18.88 2.66 -35.31
C THR A 266 -20.27 2.18 -35.71
N SER A 267 -20.72 2.53 -36.91
CA SER A 267 -21.61 1.65 -37.69
C SER A 267 -20.73 0.64 -38.45
N PRO A 268 -21.16 -0.63 -38.62
CA PRO A 268 -20.34 -1.66 -39.25
C PRO A 268 -20.21 -1.42 -40.76
N PRO A 269 -19.06 -1.73 -41.39
CA PRO A 269 -18.91 -1.58 -42.83
C PRO A 269 -19.68 -2.68 -43.57
N GLY A 270 -20.60 -2.25 -44.44
CA GLY A 270 -21.24 -3.12 -45.42
C GLY A 270 -20.21 -3.77 -46.35
N SER A 271 -20.44 -5.05 -46.62
CA SER A 271 -19.63 -5.93 -47.47
C SER A 271 -19.40 -5.36 -48.87
N ARG A 272 -18.14 -5.18 -49.28
CA ARG A 272 -17.72 -5.30 -50.69
C ARG A 272 -16.32 -5.93 -50.75
N ARG A 273 -16.21 -7.01 -51.52
CA ARG A 273 -15.01 -7.80 -51.76
C ARG A 273 -13.98 -6.99 -52.55
N GLY A 274 -12.72 -7.04 -52.14
CA GLY A 274 -11.57 -6.48 -52.85
C GLY A 274 -10.27 -6.85 -52.13
N THR A 275 -9.30 -7.33 -52.90
CA THR A 275 -7.97 -7.88 -52.57
C THR A 275 -7.15 -7.03 -51.58
N PRO A 276 -6.28 -7.61 -50.72
CA PRO A 276 -5.64 -6.86 -49.63
C PRO A 276 -4.45 -6.05 -50.15
N THR A 277 -4.69 -4.80 -50.52
CA THR A 277 -3.62 -3.79 -50.47
C THR A 277 -3.38 -3.46 -48.99
N ARG A 278 -2.11 -3.40 -48.58
CA ARG A 278 -1.67 -2.83 -47.30
C ARG A 278 -2.17 -1.38 -47.22
N ASN A 279 -3.42 -1.18 -46.82
CA ASN A 279 -3.96 0.13 -46.57
C ASN A 279 -3.36 0.61 -45.25
N ARG A 280 -2.32 1.44 -45.39
CA ARG A 280 -1.97 2.47 -44.43
C ARG A 280 -3.23 3.32 -44.28
N SER A 281 -4.09 2.97 -43.35
CA SER A 281 -5.32 3.69 -43.03
C SER A 281 -4.96 5.03 -42.38
N VAL A 282 -4.52 5.96 -43.23
CA VAL A 282 -4.39 7.38 -42.90
C VAL A 282 -5.81 7.94 -42.94
N TRP A 283 -6.40 8.11 -41.77
CA TRP A 283 -7.70 8.74 -41.59
C TRP A 283 -7.45 10.18 -41.15
N THR A 284 -7.39 11.09 -42.12
CA THR A 284 -7.28 12.53 -41.89
C THR A 284 -8.68 13.12 -41.78
N LYS A 285 -8.96 13.77 -40.65
CA LYS A 285 -10.05 14.74 -40.52
C LYS A 285 -9.37 16.07 -40.25
N THR A 286 -9.72 17.11 -40.99
CA THR A 286 -9.16 18.45 -40.79
C THR A 286 -9.67 19.06 -39.48
N ALA A 287 -8.94 20.01 -38.88
CA ALA A 287 -9.37 20.70 -37.65
C ALA A 287 -10.83 21.20 -37.70
N ASP A 288 -11.31 21.60 -38.87
CA ASP A 288 -12.70 22.04 -39.06
C ASP A 288 -13.70 20.87 -39.01
N ASP A 289 -13.40 19.73 -39.65
CA ASP A 289 -14.23 18.51 -39.60
C ASP A 289 -14.38 17.97 -38.16
N ILE A 290 -13.33 18.19 -37.36
CA ILE A 290 -13.21 17.80 -35.95
C ILE A 290 -14.13 18.68 -35.10
N LEU A 291 -14.03 19.99 -35.30
CA LEU A 291 -14.85 20.97 -34.61
C LEU A 291 -16.33 20.82 -34.98
N GLU A 292 -16.64 20.47 -36.23
CA GLU A 292 -18.02 20.23 -36.70
C GLU A 292 -18.60 18.93 -36.12
N THR A 293 -17.81 17.85 -36.05
CA THR A 293 -18.21 16.59 -35.41
C THR A 293 -18.48 16.79 -33.91
N ILE A 294 -17.64 17.58 -33.22
CA ILE A 294 -17.80 17.90 -31.79
C ILE A 294 -19.00 18.82 -31.58
N ALA A 295 -19.20 19.82 -32.45
CA ALA A 295 -20.37 20.70 -32.40
C ALA A 295 -21.69 19.92 -32.53
N ALA A 296 -21.76 18.98 -33.47
CA ALA A 296 -22.92 18.09 -33.65
C ALA A 296 -23.14 17.18 -32.43
N TYR A 297 -22.06 16.67 -31.83
CA TYR A 297 -22.15 15.86 -30.59
C TYR A 297 -22.66 16.67 -29.40
N CYS A 298 -22.15 17.89 -29.20
CA CYS A 298 -22.57 18.79 -28.13
C CYS A 298 -24.03 19.22 -28.28
N GLN A 299 -24.51 19.51 -29.50
CA GLN A 299 -25.92 19.81 -29.76
C GLN A 299 -26.83 18.64 -29.38
N ARG A 300 -26.39 17.41 -29.65
CA ARG A 300 -27.14 16.20 -29.31
C ARG A 300 -27.17 15.89 -27.80
N ILE A 301 -26.25 16.46 -27.02
CA ILE A 301 -26.25 16.35 -25.55
C ILE A 301 -27.18 17.37 -24.91
N ASP A 302 -27.28 18.59 -25.46
CA ASP A 302 -28.21 19.61 -24.95
C ASP A 302 -29.69 19.14 -25.03
N ASP A 303 -30.04 18.23 -25.95
CA ASP A 303 -31.37 17.59 -26.05
C ASP A 303 -31.53 16.29 -25.23
N SER A 304 -30.45 15.74 -24.69
CA SER A 304 -30.53 14.60 -23.78
C SER A 304 -30.67 15.13 -22.35
N ALA A 305 -31.88 15.13 -21.81
CA ALA A 305 -32.16 15.53 -20.43
C ALA A 305 -31.34 14.71 -19.41
N HIS A 306 -30.17 15.24 -19.07
CA HIS A 306 -29.32 14.87 -17.95
C HIS A 306 -29.04 16.11 -17.10
#